data_AF-H4F2I1-F1
#
_entry.id   AF-H4F2I1-F1
#
_cell.length_a   1.000
_cell.length_b   1.000
_cell.length_c   1.000
_cell.angle_alpha   90.00
_cell.angle_beta   90.00
_cell.angle_gamma   90.00
#
_symmetry.space_group_name_H-M   'P 1'
#
loop_
_entity.id
_entity.type
_entity.pdbx_description
1 polymer ?
#
loop_
_entity_poly.entity_id
_entity_poly.type
_entity_poly.pdbx_seq_one_letter_code
_entity_poly.pdbx_strand_id
1 'polypeptide(L)'
;MRDRYSALKAIIRDDRGNIAISAALVSPLLIGALALGVDYGSLTLQQRELQQAADLAAIAAAANLSDPEKATLEYFQMNGLDIPVATAKGLLTDQGLIAYDPNETPGIVATVTPGRYTADPAISVAARFVRTRSYADAARVEIHGKGQLFFASAFTDPPTLGAVGTAAANKVAAFSIGSRLASLHDGILNAVLSGLLGTTVDLDVMDYRALLDSQVNALGILDALAINLGLTALTYDELLQTEISYGSLLRAILATPGLDAKSKSAMEALVRTASKTRLSLKLAEIIGLEPLAENLVGS
;
A
#
# COMPACT_ATOMS: atom_id res chain seq x y z
N MET A 1 31.25 -41.83 -74.39
CA MET A 1 32.30 -41.80 -73.32
C MET A 1 32.81 -40.40 -72.97
N ARG A 2 32.79 -39.40 -73.87
CA ARG A 2 33.27 -38.03 -73.61
C ARG A 2 32.41 -37.19 -72.63
N ASP A 3 31.09 -37.36 -72.63
CA ASP A 3 30.21 -36.57 -71.74
C ASP A 3 30.35 -36.89 -70.26
N ARG A 4 30.68 -38.15 -69.92
CA ARG A 4 30.88 -38.55 -68.50
C ARG A 4 32.14 -37.92 -67.90
N TYR A 5 33.17 -37.67 -68.71
CA TYR A 5 34.39 -36.99 -68.26
C TYR A 5 34.21 -35.48 -68.07
N SER A 6 33.33 -34.86 -68.85
CA SER A 6 32.96 -33.44 -68.74
C SER A 6 32.19 -33.16 -67.45
N ALA A 7 31.18 -33.98 -67.14
CA ALA A 7 30.39 -33.86 -65.92
C ALA A 7 31.23 -34.06 -64.64
N LEU A 8 32.17 -35.02 -64.64
CA LEU A 8 33.07 -35.24 -63.51
C LEU A 8 34.04 -34.06 -63.29
N LYS A 9 34.55 -33.43 -64.35
CA LYS A 9 35.40 -32.22 -64.23
C LYS A 9 34.61 -31.01 -63.74
N ALA A 10 33.34 -30.90 -64.10
CA ALA A 10 32.47 -29.82 -63.62
C ALA A 10 32.18 -29.96 -62.11
N ILE A 11 31.92 -31.18 -61.62
CA ILE A 11 31.71 -31.47 -60.19
C ILE A 11 32.97 -31.20 -59.36
N ILE A 12 34.15 -31.57 -59.86
CA ILE A 12 35.42 -31.35 -59.15
C ILE A 12 35.79 -29.86 -59.07
N ARG A 13 35.25 -29.02 -59.96
CA ARG A 13 35.53 -27.58 -60.04
C ARG A 13 34.42 -26.73 -59.42
N ASP A 14 33.41 -27.35 -58.82
CA ASP A 14 32.26 -26.67 -58.24
C ASP A 14 32.49 -26.35 -56.75
N ASP A 15 33.10 -25.18 -56.50
CA ASP A 15 33.37 -24.67 -55.14
C ASP A 15 32.15 -23.96 -54.50
N ARG A 16 30.99 -23.95 -55.16
CA ARG A 16 29.80 -23.20 -54.70
C ARG A 16 29.23 -23.72 -53.37
N GLY A 17 29.58 -24.94 -52.96
CA GLY A 17 29.17 -25.56 -51.70
C GLY A 17 30.07 -25.26 -50.49
N ASN A 18 31.23 -24.63 -50.67
CA ASN A 18 32.20 -24.43 -49.58
C ASN A 18 31.66 -23.50 -48.46
N ILE A 19 30.85 -22.51 -48.84
CA ILE A 19 30.15 -21.63 -47.90
C ILE A 19 29.09 -22.42 -47.12
N ALA A 20 28.39 -23.36 -47.77
CA ALA A 20 27.36 -24.18 -47.11
C ALA A 20 27.97 -25.11 -46.05
N ILE A 21 29.16 -25.67 -46.31
CA ILE A 21 29.89 -26.51 -45.35
C ILE A 21 30.36 -25.67 -44.15
N SER A 22 30.95 -24.50 -44.42
CA SER A 22 31.40 -23.58 -43.37
C SER A 22 30.23 -23.08 -42.51
N ALA A 23 29.09 -22.75 -43.15
CA ALA A 23 27.87 -22.37 -42.46
C ALA A 23 27.31 -23.54 -41.64
N ALA A 24 27.26 -24.75 -42.18
CA ALA A 24 26.77 -25.93 -41.46
C ALA A 24 27.62 -26.26 -40.22
N LEU A 25 28.93 -26.00 -40.24
CA LEU A 25 29.80 -26.17 -39.08
C LEU A 25 29.57 -25.13 -37.98
N VAL A 26 29.24 -23.88 -38.35
CA VAL A 26 29.05 -22.77 -37.39
C VAL A 26 27.59 -22.68 -36.89
N SER A 27 26.62 -23.09 -37.69
CA SER A 27 25.19 -23.03 -37.36
C SER A 27 24.82 -23.66 -36.01
N PRO A 28 25.33 -24.85 -35.61
CA PRO A 28 25.03 -25.42 -34.30
C PRO A 28 25.46 -24.53 -33.14
N LEU A 29 26.60 -23.84 -33.26
CA LEU A 29 27.08 -22.90 -32.25
C LEU A 29 26.15 -21.69 -32.14
N LEU A 30 25.74 -21.12 -33.28
CA LEU A 30 24.83 -19.98 -33.31
C LEU A 30 23.44 -20.34 -32.77
N ILE A 31 22.90 -21.49 -33.16
CA ILE A 31 21.62 -22.01 -32.67
C ILE A 31 21.70 -22.27 -31.17
N GLY A 32 22.79 -22.89 -30.71
CA GLY A 32 23.01 -23.14 -29.28
C GLY A 32 23.09 -21.84 -28.46
N ALA A 33 23.80 -20.83 -28.96
CA ALA A 33 23.88 -19.52 -28.29
C ALA A 33 22.51 -18.81 -28.24
N LEU A 34 21.74 -18.86 -29.34
CA LEU A 34 20.38 -18.30 -29.38
C LEU A 34 19.43 -19.03 -28.44
N ALA A 35 19.49 -20.36 -28.41
CA ALA A 35 18.69 -21.19 -27.51
C ALA A 35 18.93 -20.82 -26.04
N LEU A 36 20.21 -20.72 -25.63
CA LEU A 36 20.58 -20.27 -24.29
C LEU A 36 20.12 -18.83 -24.01
N GLY A 37 20.21 -17.95 -25.01
CA GLY A 37 19.72 -16.57 -24.90
C GLY A 37 18.21 -16.50 -24.64
N VAL A 38 17.41 -17.32 -25.33
CA VAL A 38 15.96 -17.41 -25.13
C VAL A 38 15.62 -17.94 -23.74
N ASP A 39 16.29 -19.00 -23.30
CA ASP A 39 16.06 -19.57 -21.96
C ASP A 39 16.46 -18.60 -20.85
N TYR A 40 17.59 -17.92 -20.98
CA TYR A 40 17.98 -16.90 -20.01
C TYR A 40 16.97 -15.75 -19.96
N GLY A 41 16.50 -15.29 -21.13
CA GLY A 41 15.47 -14.27 -21.24
C GLY A 41 14.14 -14.70 -20.63
N SER A 42 13.72 -15.95 -20.83
CA SER A 42 12.49 -16.48 -20.26
C SER A 42 12.57 -16.62 -18.74
N LEU A 43 13.70 -17.07 -18.18
CA LEU A 43 13.91 -17.15 -16.74
C LEU A 43 13.89 -15.77 -16.07
N THR A 44 14.47 -14.75 -16.71
CA THR A 44 14.42 -13.39 -16.18
C THR A 44 13.02 -12.80 -16.22
N LEU A 45 12.20 -13.15 -17.23
CA LEU A 45 10.78 -12.77 -17.25
C LEU A 45 10.01 -13.48 -16.13
N GLN A 46 10.16 -14.80 -15.99
CA GLN A 46 9.52 -15.59 -14.93
C GLN A 46 9.87 -15.06 -13.54
N GLN A 47 11.13 -14.68 -13.30
CA GLN A 47 11.55 -14.07 -12.03
C GLN A 47 10.84 -12.75 -11.74
N ARG A 48 10.60 -11.92 -12.77
CA ARG A 48 9.89 -10.64 -12.63
C ARG A 48 8.40 -10.85 -12.37
N GLU A 49 7.78 -11.80 -13.06
CA GLU A 49 6.38 -12.18 -12.83
C GLU A 49 6.17 -12.72 -11.41
N LEU A 50 7.08 -13.58 -10.94
CA LEU A 50 7.07 -14.08 -9.56
C LEU A 50 7.22 -12.96 -8.53
N GLN A 51 8.11 -11.99 -8.78
CA GLN A 51 8.26 -10.84 -7.89
C GLN A 51 6.98 -10.00 -7.83
N GLN A 52 6.38 -9.70 -8.98
CA GLN A 52 5.12 -8.96 -9.04
C GLN A 52 3.99 -9.71 -8.31
N ALA A 53 3.91 -11.03 -8.49
CA ALA A 53 2.92 -11.86 -7.80
C ALA A 53 3.16 -11.86 -6.28
N ALA A 54 4.41 -11.96 -5.81
CA ALA A 54 4.75 -11.94 -4.39
C ALA A 54 4.41 -10.59 -3.74
N ASP A 55 4.72 -9.47 -4.40
CA ASP A 55 4.46 -8.12 -3.89
C ASP A 55 2.95 -7.84 -3.76
N LEU A 56 2.16 -8.18 -4.78
CA LEU A 56 0.70 -8.01 -4.75
C LEU A 56 0.02 -9.00 -3.79
N ALA A 57 0.50 -10.24 -3.73
CA ALA A 57 0.04 -11.22 -2.75
C ALA A 57 0.30 -10.78 -1.31
N ALA A 58 1.44 -10.11 -1.05
CA ALA A 58 1.74 -9.55 0.26
C ALA A 58 0.76 -8.42 0.63
N ILE A 59 0.39 -7.55 -0.32
CA ILE A 59 -0.65 -6.53 -0.10
C ILE A 59 -1.99 -7.18 0.23
N ALA A 60 -2.40 -8.20 -0.51
CA ALA A 60 -3.64 -8.94 -0.24
C ALA A 60 -3.62 -9.61 1.14
N ALA A 61 -2.50 -10.24 1.51
CA ALA A 61 -2.31 -10.83 2.84
C ALA A 61 -2.37 -9.79 3.97
N ALA A 62 -1.72 -8.65 3.79
CA ALA A 62 -1.71 -7.57 4.78
C ALA A 62 -3.08 -6.90 4.94
N ALA A 63 -3.89 -6.85 3.87
CA ALA A 63 -5.25 -6.36 3.94
C ALA A 63 -6.13 -7.21 4.86
N ASN A 64 -5.88 -8.53 4.93
CA ASN A 64 -6.61 -9.44 5.81
C ASN A 64 -5.68 -10.31 6.68
N LEU A 65 -5.07 -9.68 7.69
CA LEU A 65 -4.21 -10.36 8.68
C LEU A 65 -4.93 -11.35 9.61
N SER A 66 -6.27 -11.46 9.54
CA SER A 66 -7.02 -12.46 10.30
C SER A 66 -6.95 -13.86 9.68
N ASP A 67 -6.84 -13.91 8.34
CA ASP A 67 -6.67 -15.13 7.55
C ASP A 67 -5.81 -14.81 6.30
N PRO A 68 -4.51 -14.52 6.50
CA PRO A 68 -3.65 -14.00 5.45
C PRO A 68 -3.35 -15.06 4.37
N GLU A 69 -3.27 -16.34 4.73
CA GLU A 69 -3.10 -17.44 3.78
C GLU A 69 -4.28 -17.53 2.80
N LYS A 70 -5.51 -17.40 3.29
CA LYS A 70 -6.71 -17.39 2.43
C LYS A 70 -6.75 -16.17 1.52
N ALA A 71 -6.39 -14.99 2.03
CA ALA A 71 -6.37 -13.77 1.24
C ALA A 71 -5.32 -13.82 0.11
N THR A 72 -4.15 -14.42 0.37
CA THR A 72 -3.15 -14.69 -0.65
C THR A 72 -3.66 -15.66 -1.72
N LEU A 73 -4.32 -16.75 -1.32
CA LEU A 73 -4.89 -17.69 -2.28
C LEU A 73 -5.98 -17.04 -3.15
N GLU A 74 -6.87 -16.25 -2.55
CA GLU A 74 -7.93 -15.54 -3.26
C GLU A 74 -7.34 -14.57 -4.31
N TYR A 75 -6.27 -13.86 -3.96
CA TYR A 75 -5.51 -13.05 -4.92
C TYR A 75 -4.98 -13.89 -6.08
N PHE A 76 -4.35 -15.04 -5.82
CA PHE A 76 -3.84 -15.90 -6.88
C PHE A 76 -4.95 -16.40 -7.81
N GLN A 77 -6.08 -16.84 -7.25
CA GLN A 77 -7.24 -17.29 -8.02
C GLN A 77 -7.84 -16.18 -8.90
N MET A 78 -8.00 -14.97 -8.37
CA MET A 78 -8.52 -13.83 -9.12
C MET A 78 -7.63 -13.45 -10.30
N ASN A 79 -6.32 -13.74 -10.21
CA ASN A 79 -5.34 -13.44 -11.25
C ASN A 79 -4.99 -14.66 -12.11
N GLY A 80 -5.70 -15.78 -11.95
CA GLY A 80 -5.46 -17.01 -12.72
C GLY A 80 -4.10 -17.66 -12.44
N LEU A 81 -3.53 -17.41 -11.26
CA LEU A 81 -2.26 -17.98 -10.80
C LEU A 81 -2.55 -19.27 -10.02
N ASP A 82 -2.07 -20.40 -10.53
CA ASP A 82 -2.18 -21.70 -9.86
C ASP A 82 -1.01 -21.90 -8.88
N ILE A 83 -1.04 -21.12 -7.79
CA ILE A 83 0.01 -21.14 -6.75
C ILE A 83 -0.63 -21.59 -5.43
N PRO A 84 -0.34 -22.80 -4.95
CA PRO A 84 -0.83 -23.26 -3.65
C PRO A 84 -0.17 -22.49 -2.51
N VAL A 85 -0.93 -22.25 -1.44
CA VAL A 85 -0.44 -21.55 -0.25
C VAL A 85 -0.16 -22.54 0.88
N ALA A 86 1.07 -22.57 1.38
CA ALA A 86 1.47 -23.40 2.50
C ALA A 86 0.83 -22.95 3.81
N THR A 87 0.19 -23.89 4.50
CA THR A 87 -0.41 -23.71 5.83
C THR A 87 0.14 -24.76 6.79
N ALA A 88 -0.12 -24.59 8.08
CA ALA A 88 0.28 -25.57 9.09
C ALA A 88 -0.36 -26.97 8.91
N LYS A 89 -1.43 -27.09 8.10
CA LYS A 89 -2.18 -28.35 7.91
C LYS A 89 -1.97 -28.96 6.51
N GLY A 90 -1.25 -28.29 5.61
CA GLY A 90 -1.08 -28.70 4.22
C GLY A 90 -1.07 -27.52 3.25
N LEU A 91 -1.25 -27.80 1.96
CA LEU A 91 -1.36 -26.76 0.93
C LEU A 91 -2.82 -26.37 0.73
N LEU A 92 -3.10 -25.07 0.77
CA LEU A 92 -4.40 -24.50 0.44
C LEU A 92 -4.45 -24.24 -1.06
N THR A 93 -5.44 -24.83 -1.73
CA THR A 93 -5.68 -24.77 -3.17
C THR A 93 -7.13 -24.33 -3.45
N ASP A 94 -7.47 -24.13 -4.72
CA ASP A 94 -8.84 -23.90 -5.20
C ASP A 94 -9.81 -25.03 -4.84
N GLN A 95 -9.32 -26.26 -4.78
CA GLN A 95 -10.07 -27.46 -4.39
C GLN A 95 -10.13 -27.67 -2.87
N GLY A 96 -9.50 -26.78 -2.10
CA GLY A 96 -9.42 -26.83 -0.65
C GLY A 96 -8.05 -27.25 -0.13
N LEU A 97 -8.00 -27.77 1.09
CA LEU A 97 -6.77 -28.13 1.76
C LEU A 97 -6.34 -29.54 1.35
N ILE A 98 -5.16 -29.67 0.74
CA ILE A 98 -4.53 -30.95 0.41
C ILE A 98 -3.41 -31.25 1.40
N ALA A 99 -3.29 -32.52 1.81
CA ALA A 99 -2.17 -32.98 2.63
C ALA A 99 -0.87 -32.82 1.84
N TYR A 100 0.16 -32.29 2.49
CA TYR A 100 1.44 -32.00 1.84
C TYR A 100 2.58 -32.29 2.81
N ASP A 101 3.57 -33.04 2.32
CA ASP A 101 4.81 -33.26 3.04
C ASP A 101 5.75 -32.08 2.79
N PRO A 102 6.18 -31.34 3.83
CA PRO A 102 7.15 -30.25 3.69
C PRO A 102 8.49 -30.67 3.06
N ASN A 103 8.80 -31.98 3.03
CA ASN A 103 10.01 -32.53 2.41
C ASN A 103 9.85 -32.82 0.91
N GLU A 104 8.62 -32.88 0.39
CA GLU A 104 8.40 -32.94 -1.06
C GLU A 104 8.62 -31.54 -1.64
N THR A 105 9.30 -31.43 -2.79
CA THR A 105 9.49 -30.14 -3.46
C THR A 105 8.34 -29.91 -4.45
N PRO A 106 7.39 -29.00 -4.17
CA PRO A 106 6.32 -28.70 -5.11
C PRO A 106 6.91 -28.03 -6.35
N GLY A 107 6.18 -28.12 -7.47
CA GLY A 107 6.52 -27.34 -8.66
C GLY A 107 6.56 -25.84 -8.38
N ILE A 108 5.62 -25.35 -7.55
CA ILE A 108 5.56 -23.98 -7.04
C ILE A 108 4.75 -23.94 -5.73
N VAL A 109 5.11 -23.08 -4.78
CA VAL A 109 4.38 -22.85 -3.52
C VAL A 109 4.61 -21.44 -3.00
N ALA A 110 3.57 -20.87 -2.40
CA ALA A 110 3.66 -19.63 -1.63
C ALA A 110 3.60 -19.90 -0.12
N THR A 111 4.43 -19.23 0.66
CA THR A 111 4.39 -19.25 2.13
C THR A 111 4.07 -17.86 2.64
N VAL A 112 3.05 -17.75 3.49
CA VAL A 112 2.65 -16.47 4.10
C VAL A 112 3.10 -16.44 5.55
N THR A 113 3.77 -15.36 5.92
CA THR A 113 4.25 -15.12 7.29
C THR A 113 3.70 -13.78 7.77
N PRO A 114 2.78 -13.77 8.75
CA PRO A 114 2.36 -12.55 9.41
C PRO A 114 3.48 -11.98 10.29
N GLY A 115 3.52 -10.67 10.42
CA GLY A 115 4.54 -9.98 11.19
C GLY A 115 4.22 -8.53 11.50
N ARG A 116 5.24 -7.86 12.03
CA ARG A 116 5.26 -6.43 12.31
C ARG A 116 6.29 -5.78 11.40
N TYR A 117 5.95 -4.63 10.82
CA TYR A 117 6.86 -3.85 10.00
C TYR A 117 7.19 -2.51 10.63
N THR A 118 8.48 -2.17 10.71
CA THR A 118 8.96 -0.87 11.22
C THR A 118 9.66 -0.12 10.11
N ALA A 119 9.08 1.01 9.69
CA ALA A 119 9.56 1.86 8.61
C ALA A 119 10.69 2.81 9.06
N ASP A 120 11.69 2.30 9.78
CA ASP A 120 12.81 3.10 10.27
C ASP A 120 14.03 3.00 9.30
N PRO A 121 14.49 4.13 8.73
CA PRO A 121 15.69 4.18 7.91
C PRO A 121 16.97 3.68 8.61
N ALA A 122 17.05 3.80 9.93
CA ALA A 122 18.19 3.34 10.73
C ALA A 122 18.24 1.80 10.89
N ILE A 123 17.11 1.11 10.65
CA ILE A 123 17.01 -0.34 10.69
C ILE A 123 17.29 -0.91 9.29
N SER A 124 18.13 -1.95 9.21
CA SER A 124 18.41 -2.65 7.96
C SER A 124 17.14 -3.27 7.38
N VAL A 125 17.02 -3.31 6.05
CA VAL A 125 15.80 -3.80 5.37
C VAL A 125 15.33 -5.16 5.89
N ALA A 126 16.26 -6.09 6.12
CA ALA A 126 15.95 -7.43 6.64
C ALA A 126 15.41 -7.42 8.08
N ALA A 127 15.78 -6.44 8.89
CA ALA A 127 15.35 -6.31 10.29
C ALA A 127 14.05 -5.50 10.45
N ARG A 128 13.56 -4.84 9.38
CA ARG A 128 12.31 -4.07 9.43
C ARG A 128 11.08 -4.94 9.58
N PHE A 129 11.12 -6.20 9.13
CA PHE A 129 10.03 -7.15 9.29
C PHE A 129 10.36 -8.17 10.37
N VAL A 130 9.52 -8.26 11.40
CA VAL A 130 9.65 -9.25 12.48
C VAL A 130 8.40 -10.12 12.52
N ARG A 131 8.58 -11.44 12.43
CA ARG A 131 7.49 -12.40 12.50
C ARG A 131 6.75 -12.29 13.85
N THR A 132 5.44 -12.16 13.80
CA THR A 132 4.55 -12.20 14.98
C THR A 132 3.18 -12.71 14.56
N ARG A 133 2.51 -13.42 15.48
CA ARG A 133 1.09 -13.80 15.33
C ARG A 133 0.15 -12.91 16.15
N SER A 134 0.69 -12.13 17.07
CA SER A 134 -0.07 -11.22 17.92
C SER A 134 0.13 -9.80 17.42
N TYR A 135 -0.98 -9.08 17.20
CA TYR A 135 -0.99 -7.70 16.69
C TYR A 135 -0.05 -7.51 15.48
N ALA A 136 -0.16 -8.44 14.51
CA ALA A 136 0.49 -8.29 13.22
C ALA A 136 -0.09 -7.05 12.51
N ASP A 137 0.79 -6.28 11.90
CA ASP A 137 0.45 -5.14 11.04
C ASP A 137 1.07 -5.32 9.64
N ALA A 138 1.70 -6.45 9.35
CA ALA A 138 2.34 -6.73 8.09
C ALA A 138 2.26 -8.21 7.72
N ALA A 139 2.41 -8.50 6.43
CA ALA A 139 2.53 -9.85 5.90
C ALA A 139 3.71 -9.93 4.94
N ARG A 140 4.46 -11.04 5.03
CA ARG A 140 5.51 -11.42 4.09
C ARG A 140 5.07 -12.65 3.32
N VAL A 141 5.12 -12.60 1.99
CA VAL A 141 4.79 -13.71 1.10
C VAL A 141 6.05 -14.12 0.36
N GLU A 142 6.39 -15.39 0.46
CA GLU A 142 7.54 -16.00 -0.21
C GLU A 142 7.03 -17.01 -1.23
N ILE A 143 7.35 -16.84 -2.50
CA ILE A 143 6.98 -17.78 -3.57
C ILE A 143 8.26 -18.49 -4.02
N HIS A 144 8.23 -19.81 -4.01
CA HIS A 144 9.33 -20.66 -4.49
C HIS A 144 8.80 -21.66 -5.52
N GLY A 145 9.50 -21.80 -6.65
CA GLY A 145 9.10 -22.77 -7.68
C GLY A 145 10.22 -23.06 -8.67
N LYS A 146 10.07 -24.12 -9.47
CA LYS A 146 10.99 -24.43 -10.56
C LYS A 146 10.71 -23.51 -11.74
N GLY A 147 11.76 -22.88 -12.27
CA GLY A 147 11.68 -22.17 -13.54
C GLY A 147 11.41 -23.13 -14.69
N GLN A 148 11.04 -22.59 -15.84
CA GLN A 148 10.86 -23.34 -17.08
C GLN A 148 12.01 -23.05 -18.03
N LEU A 149 12.61 -24.13 -18.56
CA LEU A 149 13.61 -24.10 -19.62
C LEU A 149 12.96 -24.67 -20.89
N PHE A 150 13.13 -24.01 -22.03
CA PHE A 150 12.63 -24.46 -23.32
C PHE A 150 13.65 -25.34 -24.03
N PHE A 151 14.89 -24.87 -24.18
CA PHE A 151 15.91 -25.57 -24.96
C PHE A 151 16.94 -26.28 -24.08
N ALA A 152 17.36 -25.63 -22.99
CA ALA A 152 18.36 -26.14 -22.07
C ALA A 152 17.85 -27.32 -21.21
N SER A 153 16.54 -27.53 -21.16
CA SER A 153 15.92 -28.70 -20.50
C SER A 153 16.40 -30.05 -21.04
N ALA A 154 16.96 -30.08 -22.27
CA ALA A 154 17.54 -31.29 -22.86
C ALA A 154 18.85 -31.75 -22.18
N PHE A 155 19.51 -30.88 -21.40
CA PHE A 155 20.83 -31.18 -20.82
C PHE A 155 21.06 -30.62 -19.41
N THR A 156 20.13 -29.87 -18.82
CA THR A 156 20.18 -29.43 -17.42
C THR A 156 18.80 -29.40 -16.79
N ASP A 157 18.77 -29.57 -15.47
CA ASP A 157 17.55 -29.35 -14.68
C ASP A 157 17.21 -27.86 -14.60
N PRO A 158 15.91 -27.50 -14.55
CA PRO A 158 15.50 -26.11 -14.38
C PRO A 158 15.92 -25.55 -13.00
N PRO A 159 16.38 -24.29 -12.95
CA PRO A 159 16.75 -23.66 -11.68
C PRO A 159 15.51 -23.38 -10.83
N THR A 160 15.70 -23.30 -9.51
CA THR A 160 14.67 -22.81 -8.59
C THR A 160 14.64 -21.29 -8.61
N LEU A 161 13.45 -20.72 -8.86
CA LEU A 161 13.17 -19.31 -8.75
C LEU A 161 12.51 -19.02 -7.40
N GLY A 162 12.72 -17.81 -6.90
CA GLY A 162 12.22 -17.37 -5.60
C GLY A 162 11.93 -15.88 -5.59
N ALA A 163 10.80 -15.49 -5.03
CA ALA A 163 10.39 -14.11 -4.88
C ALA A 163 9.83 -13.85 -3.49
N VAL A 164 10.08 -12.65 -2.97
CA VAL A 164 9.62 -12.25 -1.63
C VAL A 164 8.99 -10.87 -1.71
N GLY A 165 7.74 -10.78 -1.25
CA GLY A 165 7.00 -9.53 -1.09
C GLY A 165 6.70 -9.27 0.38
N THR A 166 6.78 -8.03 0.83
CA THR A 166 6.39 -7.61 2.20
C THR A 166 5.50 -6.39 2.12
N ALA A 167 4.35 -6.43 2.78
CA ALA A 167 3.43 -5.30 2.86
C ALA A 167 3.00 -5.06 4.30
N ALA A 168 2.85 -3.78 4.67
CA ALA A 168 2.31 -3.34 5.95
C ALA A 168 0.91 -2.76 5.76
N ALA A 169 0.04 -2.94 6.75
CA ALA A 169 -1.33 -2.45 6.80
C ALA A 169 -1.49 -1.50 7.99
N ASN A 170 -1.73 -0.23 7.69
CA ASN A 170 -2.02 0.79 8.69
C ASN A 170 -3.54 0.89 8.87
N LYS A 171 -4.08 0.26 9.91
CA LYS A 171 -5.50 0.39 10.26
C LYS A 171 -5.70 1.60 11.17
N VAL A 172 -6.05 2.73 10.57
CA VAL A 172 -6.43 3.94 11.32
C VAL A 172 -7.93 3.93 11.55
N ALA A 173 -8.35 4.13 12.80
CA ALA A 173 -9.75 4.34 13.17
C ALA A 173 -9.88 5.70 13.85
N ALA A 174 -10.95 6.43 13.53
CA ALA A 174 -11.30 7.67 14.21
C ALA A 174 -12.51 7.42 15.11
N PHE A 175 -12.43 7.87 16.36
CA PHE A 175 -13.54 7.86 17.30
C PHE A 175 -13.93 9.30 17.61
N SER A 176 -15.22 9.61 17.54
CA SER A 176 -15.77 10.89 17.99
C SER A 176 -16.83 10.65 19.06
N ILE A 177 -16.77 11.44 20.13
CA ILE A 177 -17.75 11.42 21.22
C ILE A 177 -18.47 12.76 21.19
N GLY A 178 -19.73 12.76 20.75
CA GLY A 178 -20.56 13.96 20.64
C GLY A 178 -21.55 14.14 21.79
N SER A 179 -21.92 15.38 22.09
CA SER A 179 -22.87 15.76 23.16
C SER A 179 -24.35 15.63 22.79
N ARG A 180 -24.70 14.96 21.68
CA ARG A 180 -26.06 14.87 21.10
C ARG A 180 -27.15 14.33 22.04
N LEU A 181 -26.78 13.70 23.17
CA LEU A 181 -27.72 13.19 24.17
C LEU A 181 -28.20 14.25 25.18
N ALA A 182 -27.57 15.42 25.25
CA ALA A 182 -28.05 16.54 26.06
C ALA A 182 -29.14 17.30 25.28
N SER A 183 -30.41 17.08 25.63
CA SER A 183 -31.56 17.74 24.99
C SER A 183 -31.48 19.27 25.11
N LEU A 184 -31.49 19.97 23.97
CA LEU A 184 -31.50 21.44 23.91
C LEU A 184 -32.73 22.00 24.65
N HIS A 185 -32.49 22.80 25.70
CA HIS A 185 -33.51 23.61 26.35
C HIS A 185 -33.14 25.09 26.21
N ASP A 186 -34.14 25.90 25.84
CA ASP A 186 -34.10 27.35 25.58
C ASP A 186 -33.08 28.11 26.42
N GLY A 187 -32.05 28.66 25.77
CA GLY A 187 -31.12 29.64 26.36
C GLY A 187 -30.01 29.09 27.26
N ILE A 188 -30.11 27.86 27.79
CA ILE A 188 -29.08 27.30 28.66
C ILE A 188 -27.74 27.16 27.92
N LEU A 189 -27.78 26.79 26.64
CA LEU A 189 -26.57 26.62 25.84
C LEU A 189 -25.87 27.96 25.58
N ASN A 190 -26.63 29.04 25.34
CA ASN A 190 -26.06 30.40 25.24
C ASN A 190 -25.38 30.78 26.56
N ALA A 191 -25.97 30.46 27.72
CA ALA A 191 -25.36 30.73 29.02
C ALA A 191 -24.07 29.94 29.26
N VAL A 192 -24.07 28.65 28.91
CA VAL A 192 -22.87 27.78 29.03
C VAL A 192 -21.76 28.24 28.08
N LEU A 193 -22.07 28.46 26.80
CA LEU A 193 -21.10 28.96 25.82
C LEU A 193 -20.59 30.34 26.20
N SER A 194 -21.47 31.19 26.77
CA SER A 194 -21.06 32.51 27.23
C SER A 194 -20.11 32.44 28.42
N GLY A 195 -20.37 31.53 29.36
CA GLY A 195 -19.48 31.26 30.49
C GLY A 195 -18.14 30.67 30.07
N LEU A 196 -18.16 29.73 29.11
CA LEU A 196 -16.96 29.07 28.59
C LEU A 196 -16.07 30.02 27.79
N LEU A 197 -16.66 30.83 26.91
CA LEU A 197 -15.92 31.78 26.07
C LEU A 197 -15.60 33.08 26.84
N GLY A 198 -16.23 33.33 27.98
CA GLY A 198 -16.09 34.57 28.75
C GLY A 198 -16.72 35.78 28.05
N THR A 199 -17.72 35.57 27.21
CA THR A 199 -18.31 36.57 26.29
C THR A 199 -19.80 36.28 26.08
N THR A 200 -20.63 37.25 25.71
CA THR A 200 -22.06 36.99 25.43
C THR A 200 -22.28 36.33 24.08
N VAL A 201 -22.84 35.13 24.06
CA VAL A 201 -23.28 34.38 22.87
C VAL A 201 -24.79 34.44 22.76
N ASP A 202 -25.30 34.79 21.58
CA ASP A 202 -26.72 34.86 21.27
C ASP A 202 -27.00 34.14 19.95
N LEU A 203 -27.13 32.81 20.04
CA LEU A 203 -27.53 31.95 18.92
C LEU A 203 -28.99 31.52 19.10
N ASP A 204 -29.73 31.48 17.99
CA ASP A 204 -31.09 30.95 17.99
C ASP A 204 -31.12 29.42 17.83
N VAL A 205 -32.30 28.81 17.99
CA VAL A 205 -32.49 27.36 17.87
C VAL A 205 -32.08 26.82 16.50
N MET A 206 -32.22 27.64 15.46
CA MET A 206 -31.91 27.25 14.10
C MET A 206 -30.41 27.31 13.79
N ASP A 207 -29.71 28.30 14.32
CA ASP A 207 -28.24 28.41 14.26
C ASP A 207 -27.60 27.20 14.96
N TYR A 208 -28.14 26.81 16.11
CA TYR A 208 -27.68 25.62 16.82
C TYR A 208 -27.85 24.34 16.02
N ARG A 209 -29.01 24.13 15.39
CA ARG A 209 -29.24 22.96 14.55
C ARG A 209 -28.29 22.92 13.36
N ALA A 210 -28.06 24.07 12.72
CA ALA A 210 -27.11 24.16 11.61
C ALA A 210 -25.69 23.77 12.04
N LEU A 211 -25.21 24.30 13.18
CA LEU A 211 -23.89 23.95 13.71
C LEU A 211 -23.79 22.47 14.15
N LEU A 212 -24.83 21.91 14.75
CA LEU A 212 -24.86 20.51 15.21
C LEU A 212 -24.88 19.50 14.06
N ASP A 213 -25.50 19.84 12.94
CA ASP A 213 -25.58 18.98 11.77
C ASP A 213 -24.39 19.16 10.81
N SER A 214 -23.55 20.17 11.06
CA SER A 214 -22.35 20.40 10.28
C SER A 214 -21.28 19.33 10.51
N GLN A 215 -20.68 18.88 9.42
CA GLN A 215 -19.52 17.99 9.42
C GLN A 215 -18.33 18.73 8.81
N VAL A 216 -17.25 18.82 9.56
CA VAL A 216 -16.02 19.48 9.14
C VAL A 216 -14.84 18.52 9.20
N ASN A 217 -13.95 18.62 8.20
CA ASN A 217 -12.75 17.81 8.14
C ASN A 217 -11.70 18.34 9.14
N ALA A 218 -11.34 17.53 10.13
CA ALA A 218 -10.39 17.92 11.18
C ALA A 218 -8.99 18.26 10.62
N LEU A 219 -8.48 17.50 9.64
CA LEU A 219 -7.20 17.79 9.00
C LEU A 219 -7.26 19.11 8.22
N GLY A 220 -8.35 19.34 7.49
CA GLY A 220 -8.58 20.61 6.79
C GLY A 220 -8.63 21.82 7.73
N ILE A 221 -9.15 21.66 8.95
CA ILE A 221 -9.10 22.71 9.98
C ILE A 221 -7.66 22.98 10.41
N LEU A 222 -6.86 21.93 10.63
CA LEU A 222 -5.45 22.07 11.03
C LEU A 222 -4.60 22.73 9.93
N ASP A 223 -4.83 22.35 8.66
CA ASP A 223 -4.18 22.99 7.52
C ASP A 223 -4.55 24.48 7.42
N ALA A 224 -5.84 24.80 7.53
CA ALA A 224 -6.32 26.19 7.54
C ALA A 224 -5.78 26.99 8.73
N LEU A 225 -5.62 26.35 9.89
CA LEU A 225 -5.06 26.95 11.09
C LEU A 225 -3.57 27.26 10.91
N ALA A 226 -2.77 26.33 10.39
CA ALA A 226 -1.36 26.56 10.12
C ALA A 226 -1.16 27.73 9.14
N ILE A 227 -1.98 27.80 8.08
CA ILE A 227 -2.01 28.93 7.14
C ILE A 227 -2.34 30.24 7.88
N ASN A 228 -3.38 30.25 8.72
CA ASN A 228 -3.80 31.43 9.47
C ASN A 228 -2.74 31.91 10.48
N LEU A 229 -1.93 31.00 11.02
CA LEU A 229 -0.84 31.31 11.95
C LEU A 229 0.49 31.62 11.23
N GLY A 230 0.56 31.46 9.91
CA GLY A 230 1.79 31.63 9.14
C GLY A 230 2.86 30.56 9.45
N LEU A 231 2.44 29.41 9.96
CA LEU A 231 3.33 28.30 10.32
C LEU A 231 3.54 27.41 9.08
N THR A 232 4.79 27.28 8.64
CA THR A 232 5.17 26.44 7.51
C THR A 232 6.15 25.35 7.98
N ALA A 233 6.04 24.16 7.39
CA ALA A 233 6.92 23.02 7.68
C ALA A 233 6.87 22.46 9.12
N LEU A 234 5.72 22.54 9.79
CA LEU A 234 5.47 21.81 11.04
C LEU A 234 4.79 20.48 10.77
N THR A 235 4.97 19.55 11.71
CA THR A 235 4.16 18.31 11.80
C THR A 235 2.81 18.57 12.48
N TYR A 236 1.84 17.68 12.29
CA TYR A 236 0.57 17.78 12.99
C TYR A 236 0.74 17.75 14.52
N ASP A 237 1.71 16.99 15.06
CA ASP A 237 1.99 16.94 16.51
C ASP A 237 2.41 18.30 17.08
N GLU A 238 3.35 18.96 16.40
CA GLU A 238 3.85 20.28 16.81
C GLU A 238 2.72 21.33 16.78
N LEU A 239 1.83 21.26 15.78
CA LEU A 239 0.66 22.13 15.71
C LEU A 239 -0.33 21.85 16.85
N LEU A 240 -0.57 20.59 17.20
CA LEU A 240 -1.49 20.20 18.28
C LEU A 240 -1.02 20.70 19.66
N GLN A 241 0.29 20.77 19.88
CA GLN A 241 0.89 21.27 21.11
C GLN A 241 0.89 22.81 21.23
N THR A 242 0.61 23.52 20.14
CA THR A 242 0.59 24.99 20.11
C THR A 242 -0.63 25.54 20.85
N GLU A 243 -0.42 26.53 21.71
CA GLU A 243 -1.53 27.27 22.32
C GLU A 243 -2.14 28.25 21.31
N ILE A 244 -3.43 28.08 21.04
CA ILE A 244 -4.17 28.92 20.10
C ILE A 244 -5.34 29.61 20.78
N SER A 245 -5.74 30.77 20.25
CA SER A 245 -6.99 31.42 20.67
C SER A 245 -8.21 30.71 20.07
N TYR A 246 -9.34 30.72 20.78
CA TYR A 246 -10.62 30.24 20.26
C TYR A 246 -11.01 30.96 18.95
N GLY A 247 -10.74 32.26 18.84
CA GLY A 247 -11.01 33.03 17.62
C GLY A 247 -10.18 32.57 16.42
N SER A 248 -8.95 32.09 16.62
CA SER A 248 -8.13 31.51 15.54
C SER A 248 -8.66 30.14 15.11
N LEU A 249 -9.05 29.29 16.07
CA LEU A 249 -9.66 27.99 15.80
C LEU A 249 -10.97 28.13 15.00
N LEU A 250 -11.89 28.97 15.45
CA LEU A 250 -13.18 29.17 14.77
C LEU A 250 -13.00 29.77 13.37
N ARG A 251 -12.00 30.63 13.16
CA ARG A 251 -11.64 31.13 11.82
C ARG A 251 -11.10 30.03 10.91
N ALA A 252 -10.30 29.11 11.43
CA ALA A 252 -9.83 27.94 10.68
C ALA A 252 -11.00 27.02 10.29
N ILE A 253 -11.96 26.79 11.20
CA ILE A 253 -13.21 26.06 10.92
C ILE A 253 -14.01 26.76 9.82
N LEU A 254 -14.19 28.09 9.92
CA LEU A 254 -14.92 28.88 8.92
C LEU A 254 -14.26 28.84 7.53
N ALA A 255 -12.93 28.75 7.48
CA ALA A 255 -12.16 28.63 6.24
C ALA A 255 -12.24 27.24 5.60
N THR A 256 -12.72 26.23 6.32
CA THR A 256 -12.80 24.85 5.83
C THR A 256 -14.02 24.67 4.90
N PRO A 257 -13.88 24.00 3.75
CA PRO A 257 -15.01 23.64 2.90
C PRO A 257 -15.99 22.70 3.63
N GLY A 258 -17.29 22.80 3.32
CA GLY A 258 -18.32 21.90 3.86
C GLY A 258 -19.37 22.57 4.77
N LEU A 259 -19.19 23.84 5.12
CA LEU A 259 -20.20 24.63 5.83
C LEU A 259 -21.25 25.19 4.84
N ASP A 260 -22.54 24.96 5.12
CA ASP A 260 -23.64 25.60 4.41
C ASP A 260 -23.75 27.09 4.79
N ALA A 261 -24.55 27.86 4.04
CA ALA A 261 -24.66 29.31 4.24
C ALA A 261 -25.12 29.67 5.67
N LYS A 262 -25.98 28.85 6.28
CA LYS A 262 -26.50 29.08 7.62
C LYS A 262 -25.46 28.78 8.69
N SER A 263 -24.76 27.64 8.61
CA SER A 263 -23.66 27.33 9.53
C SER A 263 -22.55 28.36 9.44
N LYS A 264 -22.25 28.89 8.24
CA LYS A 264 -21.29 29.99 8.07
C LYS A 264 -21.73 31.24 8.83
N SER A 265 -22.99 31.66 8.70
CA SER A 265 -23.52 32.82 9.43
C SER A 265 -23.43 32.64 10.95
N ALA A 266 -23.84 31.48 11.47
CA ALA A 266 -23.74 31.17 12.89
C ALA A 266 -22.28 31.13 13.38
N MET A 267 -21.37 30.55 12.58
CA MET A 267 -19.94 30.51 12.86
C MET A 267 -19.30 31.90 12.84
N GLU A 268 -19.69 32.77 11.91
CA GLU A 268 -19.23 34.17 11.87
C GLU A 268 -19.66 34.94 13.13
N ALA A 269 -20.87 34.73 13.62
CA ALA A 269 -21.34 35.30 14.88
C ALA A 269 -20.46 34.83 16.05
N LEU A 270 -20.15 33.53 16.12
CA LEU A 270 -19.24 32.96 17.12
C LEU A 270 -17.82 33.52 17.00
N VAL A 271 -17.26 33.65 15.79
CA VAL A 271 -15.93 34.23 15.56
C VAL A 271 -15.86 35.66 16.07
N ARG A 272 -16.87 36.50 15.78
CA ARG A 272 -16.92 37.91 16.24
C ARG A 272 -16.91 38.02 17.77
N THR A 273 -17.61 37.10 18.42
CA THR A 273 -17.72 37.06 19.87
C THR A 273 -16.45 36.48 20.52
N ALA A 274 -15.98 35.34 20.04
CA ALA A 274 -14.76 34.69 20.54
C ALA A 274 -13.48 35.49 20.28
N SER A 275 -13.44 36.34 19.25
CA SER A 275 -12.31 37.25 19.03
C SER A 275 -12.13 38.30 20.14
N LYS A 276 -13.13 38.48 21.01
CA LYS A 276 -13.06 39.36 22.18
C LYS A 276 -12.49 38.67 23.42
N THR A 277 -12.41 37.34 23.41
CA THR A 277 -11.85 36.58 24.54
C THR A 277 -10.33 36.49 24.45
N ARG A 278 -9.68 36.40 25.61
CA ARG A 278 -8.23 36.14 25.74
C ARG A 278 -7.92 34.68 26.09
N LEU A 279 -8.95 33.83 26.15
CA LEU A 279 -8.78 32.42 26.47
C LEU A 279 -8.02 31.72 25.32
N SER A 280 -7.04 30.91 25.70
CA SER A 280 -6.32 30.00 24.81
C SER A 280 -6.67 28.55 25.16
N LEU A 281 -6.41 27.65 24.21
CA LEU A 281 -6.53 26.22 24.38
C LEU A 281 -5.40 25.50 23.63
N LYS A 282 -5.04 24.31 24.10
CA LYS A 282 -4.17 23.38 23.39
C LYS A 282 -5.01 22.38 22.61
N LEU A 283 -4.75 22.26 21.31
CA LEU A 283 -5.55 21.38 20.46
C LEU A 283 -5.36 19.90 20.79
N ALA A 284 -4.20 19.53 21.32
CA ALA A 284 -3.94 18.17 21.82
C ALA A 284 -4.94 17.70 22.89
N GLU A 285 -5.63 18.61 23.58
CA GLU A 285 -6.66 18.26 24.57
C GLU A 285 -8.01 17.87 23.92
N ILE A 286 -8.20 18.19 22.64
CA ILE A 286 -9.45 18.01 21.90
C ILE A 286 -9.29 17.03 20.74
N ILE A 287 -8.12 17.00 20.10
CA ILE A 287 -7.83 16.23 18.89
C ILE A 287 -6.56 15.40 19.11
N GLY A 288 -6.68 14.08 18.96
CA GLY A 288 -5.55 13.15 18.90
C GLY A 288 -5.39 12.59 17.49
N LEU A 289 -4.17 12.66 16.93
CA LEU A 289 -3.83 12.21 15.58
C LEU A 289 -2.76 11.11 15.58
N GLU A 290 -2.89 10.12 16.46
CA GLU A 290 -1.79 9.22 16.85
C GLU A 290 -1.12 8.35 15.74
N PRO A 291 -1.65 8.20 14.50
CA PRO A 291 -0.84 7.70 13.36
C PRO A 291 -0.46 8.76 12.32
N LEU A 292 -1.01 9.96 12.40
CA LEU A 292 -0.78 11.07 11.46
C LEU A 292 0.02 12.22 12.07
N ALA A 293 0.35 12.14 13.36
CA ALA A 293 0.99 13.20 14.13
C ALA A 293 2.32 13.65 13.51
N GLU A 294 3.09 12.72 12.95
CA GLU A 294 4.39 12.99 12.32
C GLU A 294 4.28 13.50 10.87
N ASN A 295 3.10 13.48 10.25
CA ASN A 295 2.93 14.00 8.90
C ASN A 295 3.06 15.53 8.91
N LEU A 296 3.61 16.07 7.83
CA LEU A 296 3.68 17.51 7.62
C LEU A 296 2.27 18.08 7.39
N VAL A 297 2.00 19.25 7.97
CA VAL A 297 0.74 19.95 7.74
C VAL A 297 0.61 20.35 6.26
N GLY A 298 -0.53 20.06 5.65
CA GLY A 298 -0.80 20.32 4.23
C GLY A 298 -0.22 19.30 3.23
N SER A 299 0.21 18.12 3.70
CA SER A 299 0.64 16.99 2.85
C SER A 299 -0.51 16.24 2.19
#